data_AF-A0A7S0EBQ7-F1
#
_entry.id   AF-A0A7S0EBQ7-F1
#
_cell.length_a   1.000
_cell.length_b   1.000
_cell.length_c   1.000
_cell.angle_alpha   90.00
_cell.angle_beta   90.00
_cell.angle_gamma   90.00
#
_symmetry.space_group_name_H-M   'P 1'
#
loop_
_entity.id
_entity.type
_entity.pdbx_description
1 polymer ?
#
loop_
_entity_poly.entity_id
_entity_poly.type
_entity_poly.pdbx_seq_one_letter_code
_entity_poly.pdbx_strand_id
1 'polypeptide(L)'
;QNPPHLTGNDTCHSPDARAGPVPVGASTIADFSTTFHQRYRDNIVSFLKRTGMSMLETDGPYEGATCAVTNASGYIHANNSQLTQYAATVAFYRQLKREFNTFLTVPDPYWNSGGTNREPAGYTDAWNLKIPQTEQGTIEYIQTARMYLYDSTLYKPTTEGWLGFEMSRTPAPLDHHLTTLENALASLLGQGNAPTYRGPEMFDDASPQAKRLWTLWVAHYKRYRPILSSDVIHISRPTGRGIEAALHVNASAGAAGEPVAFLN
;
A
#
# COMPACT_ATOMS: atom_id res chain seq x y z
N GLN A 1 -21.15 -5.05 10.81
CA GLN A 1 -21.96 -5.85 11.76
C GLN A 1 -21.39 -7.26 11.73
N ASN A 2 -20.85 -7.76 12.83
CA ASN A 2 -20.26 -9.10 12.88
C ASN A 2 -21.35 -10.18 12.80
N PRO A 3 -21.11 -11.32 12.12
CA PRO A 3 -22.09 -12.41 12.03
C PRO A 3 -22.49 -12.95 13.41
N PRO A 4 -23.76 -13.37 13.61
CA PRO A 4 -24.38 -13.62 14.92
C PRO A 4 -23.92 -14.89 15.68
N HIS A 5 -22.85 -15.58 15.25
CA HIS A 5 -22.43 -16.87 15.83
C HIS A 5 -20.93 -16.99 16.17
N LEU A 6 -20.24 -15.89 16.39
CA LEU A 6 -18.84 -15.90 16.85
C LEU A 6 -18.79 -15.43 18.30
N THR A 7 -18.78 -16.38 19.23
CA THR A 7 -18.53 -16.15 20.66
C THR A 7 -17.19 -16.78 21.02
N GLY A 8 -16.10 -16.13 20.65
CA GLY A 8 -14.76 -16.33 21.21
C GLY A 8 -14.30 -14.99 21.73
N ASN A 9 -13.67 -14.93 22.92
CA ASN A 9 -12.97 -13.71 23.32
C ASN A 9 -11.71 -13.62 22.45
N ASP A 10 -11.87 -13.03 21.25
CA ASP A 10 -10.90 -12.91 20.13
C ASP A 10 -9.79 -11.89 20.39
N THR A 11 -9.52 -11.65 21.66
CA THR A 11 -8.79 -10.50 22.13
C THR A 11 -7.72 -10.95 23.08
N CYS A 12 -6.50 -10.48 22.86
CA CYS A 12 -5.43 -10.70 23.79
C CYS A 12 -5.12 -9.46 24.62
N HIS A 13 -4.69 -9.70 25.86
CA HIS A 13 -4.12 -8.66 26.68
C HIS A 13 -2.64 -8.51 26.34
N SER A 14 -2.28 -7.35 25.78
CA SER A 14 -0.88 -7.06 25.51
C SER A 14 -0.18 -6.52 26.76
N PRO A 15 0.95 -7.10 27.20
CA PRO A 15 1.80 -6.49 28.21
C PRO A 15 2.57 -5.27 27.66
N ASP A 16 2.63 -5.11 26.35
CA ASP A 16 3.35 -4.04 25.65
C ASP A 16 2.54 -2.73 25.58
N ALA A 17 1.30 -2.76 26.08
CA ALA A 17 0.40 -1.61 26.14
C ALA A 17 0.97 -0.51 27.05
N ARG A 18 1.60 0.52 26.47
CA ARG A 18 1.87 1.76 27.21
C ARG A 18 0.54 2.44 27.58
N ALA A 19 0.45 2.94 28.80
CA ALA A 19 -0.65 3.80 29.24
C ALA A 19 -0.64 5.11 28.43
N GLY A 20 -1.32 5.09 27.28
CA GLY A 20 -1.63 6.28 26.48
C GLY A 20 -2.81 7.04 27.08
N PRO A 21 -3.17 8.23 26.54
CA PRO A 21 -4.21 9.11 27.09
C PRO A 21 -5.63 8.54 26.97
N VAL A 22 -5.80 7.33 26.42
CA VAL A 22 -7.07 6.61 26.43
C VAL A 22 -7.07 5.64 27.61
N PRO A 23 -7.90 5.85 28.65
CA PRO A 23 -7.91 5.00 29.82
C PRO A 23 -8.65 3.70 29.51
N VAL A 24 -7.91 2.69 29.04
CA VAL A 24 -8.40 1.30 29.02
C VAL A 24 -7.25 0.41 29.49
N GLY A 25 -7.48 -0.35 30.57
CA GLY A 25 -6.53 -1.34 31.07
C GLY A 25 -6.13 -2.32 29.96
N ALA A 26 -4.87 -2.78 29.98
CA ALA A 26 -4.30 -3.79 29.08
C ALA A 26 -4.93 -3.81 27.67
N SER A 27 -4.41 -2.98 26.74
CA SER A 27 -5.00 -2.83 25.41
C SER A 27 -5.29 -4.18 24.76
N THR A 28 -6.58 -4.42 24.54
CA THR A 28 -7.14 -5.52 23.78
C THR A 28 -6.58 -5.49 22.35
N ILE A 29 -5.69 -6.40 22.01
CA ILE A 29 -5.12 -6.56 20.67
C ILE A 29 -5.74 -7.77 19.96
N ALA A 30 -5.75 -7.77 18.63
CA ALA A 30 -6.11 -8.95 17.86
C ALA A 30 -5.01 -10.02 17.98
N ASP A 31 -5.40 -11.29 18.10
CA ASP A 31 -4.49 -12.43 17.97
C ASP A 31 -4.78 -13.19 16.66
N PHE A 32 -3.91 -13.04 15.67
CA PHE A 32 -4.08 -13.64 14.34
C PHE A 32 -3.98 -15.18 14.31
N SER A 33 -3.60 -15.82 15.43
CA SER A 33 -3.51 -17.27 15.54
C SER A 33 -4.81 -17.95 15.96
N THR A 34 -5.84 -17.19 16.36
CA THR A 34 -7.09 -17.77 16.86
C THR A 34 -7.93 -18.46 15.79
N THR A 35 -8.85 -19.33 16.23
CA THR A 35 -9.84 -19.99 15.38
C THR A 35 -10.74 -18.98 14.64
N PHE A 36 -11.05 -17.83 15.24
CA PHE A 36 -11.77 -16.76 14.55
C PHE A 36 -11.00 -16.26 13.32
N HIS A 37 -9.72 -15.91 13.50
CA HIS A 37 -8.91 -15.41 12.39
C HIS A 37 -8.67 -16.49 11.33
N GLN A 38 -8.57 -17.76 11.73
CA GLN A 38 -8.53 -18.86 10.78
C GLN A 38 -9.80 -18.92 9.93
N ARG A 39 -10.98 -18.88 10.55
CA ARG A 39 -12.27 -18.85 9.81
C ARG A 39 -12.39 -17.61 8.93
N TYR A 40 -11.89 -16.46 9.39
CA TYR A 40 -11.88 -15.23 8.60
C TYR A 40 -11.03 -15.39 7.33
N ARG A 41 -9.83 -15.97 7.45
CA ARG A 41 -8.98 -16.31 6.30
C ARG A 41 -9.65 -17.31 5.36
N ASP A 42 -10.29 -18.35 5.89
CA ASP A 42 -11.01 -19.34 5.08
C ASP A 42 -12.18 -18.69 4.30
N ASN A 43 -12.86 -17.71 4.91
CA ASN A 43 -13.89 -16.93 4.24
C ASN A 43 -13.32 -16.08 3.10
N ILE A 44 -12.14 -15.46 3.28
CA ILE A 44 -11.45 -14.73 2.20
C ILE A 44 -11.09 -15.69 1.06
N VAL A 45 -10.52 -16.86 1.36
CA VAL A 45 -10.20 -17.88 0.35
C VAL A 45 -11.46 -18.31 -0.42
N SER A 46 -12.56 -18.59 0.28
CA SER A 46 -13.85 -18.91 -0.32
C SER A 46 -14.39 -17.78 -1.20
N PHE A 47 -14.25 -16.53 -0.75
CA PHE A 47 -14.66 -15.35 -1.50
C PHE A 47 -13.85 -15.21 -2.79
N LEU A 48 -12.52 -15.24 -2.73
CA LEU A 48 -11.66 -15.15 -3.91
C LEU A 48 -11.94 -16.28 -4.91
N LYS A 49 -12.16 -17.50 -4.42
CA LYS A 49 -12.54 -18.65 -5.26
C LYS A 49 -13.87 -18.44 -5.98
N ARG A 50 -14.83 -17.77 -5.36
CA ARG A 50 -16.17 -17.52 -5.94
C ARG A 50 -16.18 -16.35 -6.91
N THR A 51 -15.40 -15.30 -6.63
CA THR A 51 -15.44 -14.05 -7.39
C THR A 51 -14.40 -14.00 -8.51
N GLY A 52 -13.31 -14.78 -8.40
CA GLY A 52 -12.18 -14.71 -9.32
C GLY A 52 -11.36 -13.42 -9.16
N MET A 53 -11.53 -12.67 -8.07
CA MET A 53 -10.72 -11.48 -7.79
C MET A 53 -9.24 -11.87 -7.67
N SER A 54 -8.38 -11.05 -8.26
CA SER A 54 -6.95 -11.30 -8.38
C SER A 54 -6.08 -10.46 -7.46
N MET A 55 -6.66 -9.54 -6.68
CA MET A 55 -5.94 -8.65 -5.76
C MET A 55 -6.58 -8.67 -4.38
N LEU A 56 -5.74 -8.64 -3.34
CA LEU A 56 -6.14 -8.45 -1.95
C LEU A 56 -5.26 -7.36 -1.34
N GLU A 57 -5.91 -6.32 -0.81
CA GLU A 57 -5.28 -5.29 0.02
C GLU A 57 -5.70 -5.54 1.47
N THR A 58 -4.74 -5.73 2.37
CA THR A 58 -5.03 -5.89 3.81
C THR A 58 -4.43 -4.73 4.58
N ASP A 59 -5.25 -4.03 5.36
CA ASP A 59 -4.83 -2.96 6.29
C ASP A 59 -4.43 -3.58 7.64
N GLY A 60 -3.38 -4.40 7.58
CA GLY A 60 -2.92 -5.34 8.61
C GLY A 60 -2.28 -6.54 7.94
N PRO A 61 -1.29 -7.19 8.58
CA PRO A 61 -1.47 -7.78 9.89
C PRO A 61 -0.40 -7.32 10.89
N TYR A 62 -0.81 -6.54 11.88
CA TYR A 62 0.11 -6.01 12.89
C TYR A 62 0.35 -7.04 14.02
N GLU A 63 0.94 -8.20 13.72
CA GLU A 63 1.20 -9.28 14.70
C GLU A 63 2.29 -8.97 15.75
N GLY A 64 2.73 -7.70 15.83
CA GLY A 64 3.84 -7.27 16.65
C GLY A 64 3.56 -7.14 18.14
N ALA A 65 2.31 -7.28 18.60
CA ALA A 65 2.00 -7.13 20.01
C ALA A 65 2.00 -8.50 20.72
N THR A 66 2.76 -8.60 21.82
CA THR A 66 2.80 -9.83 22.62
C THR A 66 1.43 -10.10 23.17
N CYS A 67 0.98 -11.35 23.07
CA CYS A 67 -0.26 -11.79 23.66
C CYS A 67 0.02 -12.50 25.00
N ALA A 68 -0.31 -11.86 26.13
CA ALA A 68 -0.21 -12.47 27.46
C ALA A 68 -1.59 -12.96 27.93
N VAL A 69 -1.81 -14.29 27.89
CA VAL A 69 -2.86 -15.04 28.63
C VAL A 69 -4.31 -14.83 28.07
N THR A 70 -5.33 -15.72 28.14
CA THR A 70 -5.73 -16.83 29.04
C THR A 70 -6.62 -17.88 28.32
N ASN A 71 -6.77 -19.06 28.94
CA ASN A 71 -7.50 -20.31 28.56
C ASN A 71 -8.73 -20.25 27.62
N ALA A 72 -9.35 -19.10 27.36
CA ALA A 72 -10.54 -18.96 26.52
C ALA A 72 -10.27 -19.02 25.01
N SER A 73 -9.05 -18.71 24.56
CA SER A 73 -8.67 -18.77 23.13
C SER A 73 -8.23 -20.16 22.66
N GLY A 74 -8.01 -21.09 23.60
CA GLY A 74 -7.47 -22.44 23.32
C GLY A 74 -5.96 -22.51 23.12
N TYR A 75 -5.23 -21.39 23.24
CA TYR A 75 -3.79 -21.32 22.97
C TYR A 75 -3.01 -20.71 24.14
N ILE A 76 -1.92 -21.37 24.59
CA ILE A 76 -1.05 -20.92 25.68
C ILE A 76 0.31 -20.53 25.08
N HIS A 77 0.43 -19.29 24.60
CA HIS A 77 1.60 -18.86 23.80
C HIS A 77 2.23 -17.54 24.25
N ALA A 78 2.17 -17.19 25.55
CA ALA A 78 2.71 -15.91 26.04
C ALA A 78 4.15 -15.63 25.57
N ASN A 79 5.00 -16.67 25.49
CA ASN A 79 6.40 -16.53 25.10
C ASN A 79 6.66 -16.60 23.58
N ASN A 80 5.68 -16.99 22.76
CA ASN A 80 5.87 -17.20 21.31
C ASN A 80 4.70 -16.69 20.44
N SER A 81 3.79 -15.90 21.01
CA SER A 81 2.55 -15.45 20.37
C SER A 81 2.80 -14.66 19.08
N GLN A 82 3.78 -13.75 19.07
CA GLN A 82 4.15 -13.01 17.86
C GLN A 82 4.62 -13.96 16.74
N LEU A 83 5.44 -14.97 17.08
CA LEU A 83 5.90 -15.97 16.11
C LEU A 83 4.75 -16.81 15.56
N THR A 84 3.82 -17.23 16.42
CA THR A 84 2.64 -18.01 15.99
C THR A 84 1.74 -17.19 15.07
N GLN A 85 1.49 -15.93 15.41
CA GLN A 85 0.70 -15.01 14.59
C GLN A 85 1.37 -14.76 13.23
N TYR A 86 2.67 -14.43 13.23
CA TYR A 86 3.48 -14.28 12.02
C TYR A 86 3.40 -15.53 11.14
N ALA A 87 3.60 -16.72 11.70
CA ALA A 87 3.53 -17.98 10.96
C ALA A 87 2.16 -18.21 10.32
N ALA A 88 1.07 -17.86 11.02
CA ALA A 88 -0.29 -17.94 10.48
C ALA A 88 -0.50 -16.97 9.31
N THR A 89 -0.01 -15.73 9.42
CA THR A 89 -0.03 -14.75 8.33
C THR A 89 0.77 -15.23 7.12
N VAL A 90 2.01 -15.69 7.33
CA VAL A 90 2.87 -16.22 6.25
C VAL A 90 2.17 -17.38 5.54
N ALA A 91 1.61 -18.32 6.29
CA ALA A 91 0.91 -19.47 5.72
C ALA A 91 -0.28 -19.04 4.86
N PHE A 92 -1.05 -18.05 5.32
CA PHE A 92 -2.16 -17.49 4.58
C PHE A 92 -1.72 -16.84 3.27
N TYR A 93 -0.75 -15.93 3.29
CA TYR A 93 -0.28 -15.28 2.07
C TYR A 93 0.33 -16.27 1.08
N ARG A 94 1.09 -17.27 1.55
CA ARG A 94 1.56 -18.38 0.71
C ARG A 94 0.42 -19.16 0.08
N GLN A 95 -0.65 -19.41 0.82
CA GLN A 95 -1.85 -20.07 0.29
C GLN A 95 -2.46 -19.24 -0.84
N LEU A 96 -2.66 -17.93 -0.63
CA LEU A 96 -3.22 -17.03 -1.64
C LEU A 96 -2.38 -17.02 -2.92
N LYS A 97 -1.05 -17.00 -2.78
CA LYS A 97 -0.13 -17.11 -3.91
C LYS A 97 -0.24 -18.42 -4.64
N ARG A 98 -0.20 -19.54 -3.93
CA ARG A 98 -0.23 -20.88 -4.52
C ARG A 98 -1.55 -21.18 -5.22
N GLU A 99 -2.67 -20.77 -4.63
CA GLU A 99 -4.01 -21.16 -5.12
C GLU A 99 -4.58 -20.19 -6.14
N PHE A 100 -4.25 -18.90 -6.07
CA PHE A 100 -4.87 -17.87 -6.90
C PHE A 100 -3.88 -16.93 -7.59
N ASN A 101 -2.58 -17.04 -7.28
CA ASN A 101 -1.57 -16.06 -7.69
C ASN A 101 -1.99 -14.61 -7.36
N THR A 102 -2.64 -14.41 -6.21
CA THR A 102 -3.20 -13.10 -5.81
C THR A 102 -2.11 -12.03 -5.74
N PHE A 103 -2.38 -10.83 -6.27
CA PHE A 103 -1.56 -9.65 -6.04
C PHE A 103 -1.84 -9.12 -4.62
N LEU A 104 -0.83 -9.08 -3.76
CA LEU A 104 -0.96 -8.75 -2.34
C LEU A 104 -0.33 -7.38 -2.05
N THR A 105 -1.15 -6.43 -1.60
CA THR A 105 -0.72 -5.15 -1.03
C THR A 105 -0.94 -5.19 0.47
N VAL A 106 0.11 -5.10 1.26
CA VAL A 106 0.07 -5.24 2.73
C VAL A 106 0.95 -4.18 3.38
N PRO A 107 0.71 -3.76 4.63
CA PRO A 107 1.54 -2.73 5.29
C PRO A 107 2.92 -3.24 5.74
N ASP A 108 3.05 -4.54 6.00
CA ASP A 108 4.27 -5.14 6.59
C ASP A 108 5.11 -5.95 5.57
N PRO A 109 6.44 -6.02 5.74
CA PRO A 109 7.36 -6.66 4.79
C PRO A 109 7.25 -8.20 4.81
N TYR A 110 6.39 -8.73 3.95
CA TYR A 110 6.16 -10.17 3.76
C TYR A 110 6.71 -10.73 2.44
N TRP A 111 7.48 -9.95 1.67
CA TRP A 111 7.95 -10.31 0.33
C TRP A 111 8.74 -11.62 0.30
N ASN A 112 9.66 -11.82 1.25
CA ASN A 112 10.45 -13.07 1.38
C ASN A 112 9.66 -14.24 1.96
N SER A 113 8.71 -13.96 2.86
CA SER A 113 8.07 -14.99 3.66
C SER A 113 6.71 -15.39 3.09
N GLY A 114 5.81 -14.43 2.90
CA GLY A 114 4.45 -14.60 2.37
C GLY A 114 4.32 -14.36 0.86
N GLY A 115 5.34 -13.80 0.22
CA GLY A 115 5.34 -13.48 -1.21
C GLY A 115 4.56 -12.21 -1.56
N THR A 116 4.43 -11.26 -0.64
CA THR A 116 3.66 -10.03 -0.91
C THR A 116 4.27 -9.21 -2.05
N ASN A 117 3.44 -8.48 -2.79
CA ASN A 117 3.88 -7.72 -3.96
C ASN A 117 4.23 -6.27 -3.62
N ARG A 118 3.53 -5.71 -2.65
CA ARG A 118 3.68 -4.31 -2.28
C ARG A 118 3.60 -4.11 -0.79
N GLU A 119 4.40 -3.14 -0.38
CA GLU A 119 4.42 -2.57 0.95
C GLU A 119 4.50 -1.04 0.83
N PRO A 120 4.16 -0.27 1.86
CA PRO A 120 4.21 1.19 1.82
C PRO A 120 5.58 1.70 1.34
N ALA A 121 5.59 2.70 0.44
CA ALA A 121 6.80 3.44 0.09
C ALA A 121 7.34 4.28 1.28
N GLY A 122 6.56 4.39 2.33
CA GLY A 122 6.91 4.91 3.64
C GLY A 122 5.70 4.74 4.54
N TYR A 123 5.91 4.40 5.82
CA TYR A 123 4.82 4.13 6.74
C TYR A 123 4.68 5.25 7.76
N THR A 124 4.08 6.36 7.34
CA THR A 124 3.60 7.39 8.28
C THR A 124 2.21 7.87 7.88
N ASP A 125 1.32 7.95 8.86
CA ASP A 125 0.03 8.63 8.72
C ASP A 125 0.19 10.12 8.38
N ALA A 126 1.39 10.67 8.55
CA ALA A 126 1.70 12.06 8.24
C ALA A 126 1.42 12.40 6.77
N TRP A 127 1.69 11.46 5.87
CA TRP A 127 1.46 11.58 4.44
C TRP A 127 -0.02 11.82 4.07
N ASN A 128 -0.91 10.91 4.48
CA ASN A 128 -2.30 10.90 4.04
C ASN A 128 -3.25 11.64 5.01
N LEU A 129 -2.99 11.61 6.32
CA LEU A 129 -3.96 12.03 7.34
C LEU A 129 -3.65 13.39 7.98
N LYS A 130 -2.43 13.91 7.85
CA LYS A 130 -2.00 15.14 8.55
C LYS A 130 -1.85 16.37 7.67
N ILE A 131 -1.68 16.19 6.35
CA ILE A 131 -1.57 17.31 5.41
C ILE A 131 -2.97 17.85 5.08
N PRO A 132 -3.27 19.13 5.36
CA PRO A 132 -4.58 19.72 5.07
C PRO A 132 -5.01 19.56 3.61
N GLN A 133 -6.32 19.46 3.37
CA GLN A 133 -6.89 19.47 2.02
C GLN A 133 -7.15 20.91 1.56
N THR A 134 -6.07 21.69 1.46
CA THR A 134 -6.04 23.02 0.83
C THR A 134 -5.20 22.94 -0.43
N GLU A 135 -5.22 23.97 -1.28
CA GLU A 135 -4.35 24.03 -2.47
C GLU A 135 -2.86 23.83 -2.09
N GLN A 136 -2.38 24.59 -1.12
CA GLN A 136 -1.01 24.48 -0.61
C GLN A 136 -0.74 23.09 0.00
N GLY A 137 -1.70 22.54 0.75
CA GLY A 137 -1.58 21.19 1.31
C GLY A 137 -1.55 20.11 0.23
N THR A 138 -2.26 20.27 -0.88
CA THR A 138 -2.20 19.33 -2.00
C THR A 138 -0.87 19.41 -2.75
N ILE A 139 -0.25 20.58 -2.83
CA ILE A 139 1.12 20.73 -3.33
C ILE A 139 2.12 20.03 -2.40
N GLU A 140 2.01 20.26 -1.09
CA GLU A 140 2.84 19.58 -0.08
C GLU A 140 2.67 18.06 -0.11
N TYR A 141 1.43 17.62 -0.35
CA TYR A 141 1.11 16.23 -0.63
C TYR A 141 1.88 15.77 -1.86
N ILE A 142 1.59 16.21 -3.08
CA ILE A 142 2.28 15.69 -4.28
C ILE A 142 3.82 15.73 -4.15
N GLN A 143 4.36 16.76 -3.51
CA GLN A 143 5.78 16.84 -3.19
C GLN A 143 6.29 15.74 -2.24
N THR A 144 5.59 15.49 -1.14
CA THR A 144 5.99 14.45 -0.19
C THR A 144 5.82 13.04 -0.81
N ALA A 145 4.89 12.83 -1.75
CA ALA A 145 4.79 11.58 -2.52
C ALA A 145 6.06 11.32 -3.32
N ARG A 146 6.54 12.34 -4.03
CA ARG A 146 7.77 12.25 -4.83
C ARG A 146 8.96 11.94 -3.93
N MET A 147 8.99 12.56 -2.74
CA MET A 147 10.01 12.30 -1.74
C MET A 147 9.98 10.84 -1.24
N TYR A 148 8.79 10.29 -0.96
CA TYR A 148 8.65 8.86 -0.61
C TYR A 148 9.03 7.93 -1.76
N LEU A 149 8.66 8.24 -3.00
CA LEU A 149 9.10 7.44 -4.16
C LEU A 149 10.61 7.42 -4.27
N TYR A 150 11.25 8.58 -4.17
CA TYR A 150 12.70 8.68 -4.21
C TYR A 150 13.37 7.90 -3.06
N ASP A 151 12.93 8.11 -1.83
CA ASP A 151 13.56 7.47 -0.67
C ASP A 151 13.30 5.97 -0.60
N SER A 152 12.08 5.53 -0.97
CA SER A 152 11.74 4.11 -1.00
C SER A 152 12.59 3.34 -2.00
N THR A 153 12.88 3.95 -3.15
CA THR A 153 13.61 3.31 -4.24
C THR A 153 15.09 3.06 -3.95
N LEU A 154 15.60 3.56 -2.81
CA LEU A 154 16.91 3.16 -2.28
C LEU A 154 16.93 1.71 -1.79
N TYR A 155 15.78 1.15 -1.42
CA TYR A 155 15.68 -0.16 -0.77
C TYR A 155 14.73 -1.13 -1.47
N LYS A 156 13.81 -0.63 -2.31
CA LYS A 156 12.80 -1.44 -3.00
C LYS A 156 12.58 -0.96 -4.44
N PRO A 157 12.17 -1.82 -5.39
CA PRO A 157 11.81 -1.38 -6.73
C PRO A 157 10.63 -0.40 -6.72
N THR A 158 10.54 0.45 -7.75
CA THR A 158 9.44 1.44 -7.91
C THR A 158 8.04 0.83 -7.89
N THR A 159 7.94 -0.44 -8.29
CA THR A 159 6.69 -1.21 -8.36
C THR A 159 6.24 -1.79 -7.01
N GLU A 160 7.15 -1.92 -6.05
CA GLU A 160 6.90 -2.50 -4.73
C GLU A 160 6.40 -1.46 -3.73
N GLY A 161 6.89 -0.22 -3.81
CA GLY A 161 6.48 0.87 -2.93
C GLY A 161 5.05 1.34 -3.20
N TRP A 162 4.09 0.92 -2.39
CA TRP A 162 2.71 1.39 -2.47
C TRP A 162 2.58 2.85 -1.98
N LEU A 163 1.92 3.66 -2.80
CA LEU A 163 1.41 4.98 -2.47
C LEU A 163 -0.07 5.08 -2.86
N GLY A 164 -0.76 6.04 -2.25
CA GLY A 164 -2.10 6.44 -2.63
C GLY A 164 -2.14 7.87 -3.16
N PHE A 165 -3.19 8.20 -3.91
CA PHE A 165 -3.60 9.56 -4.17
C PHE A 165 -5.10 9.70 -3.85
N GLU A 166 -5.41 10.54 -2.87
CA GLU A 166 -6.78 10.81 -2.46
C GLU A 166 -7.42 11.81 -3.43
N MET A 167 -8.39 11.35 -4.23
CA MET A 167 -9.07 12.16 -5.26
C MET A 167 -9.87 13.31 -4.66
N SER A 168 -10.16 13.31 -3.35
CA SER A 168 -10.75 14.47 -2.66
C SER A 168 -9.87 15.72 -2.71
N ARG A 169 -8.58 15.58 -3.04
CA ARG A 169 -7.64 16.69 -3.27
C ARG A 169 -7.83 17.37 -4.64
N THR A 170 -8.60 16.76 -5.52
CA THR A 170 -9.06 17.30 -6.81
C THR A 170 -10.57 17.11 -6.90
N PRO A 171 -11.37 17.77 -6.04
CA PRO A 171 -12.81 17.56 -5.97
C PRO A 171 -13.50 18.03 -7.27
N ALA A 172 -14.67 17.49 -7.59
CA ALA A 172 -15.43 17.95 -8.74
C ALA A 172 -15.84 19.44 -8.63
N PRO A 173 -15.85 20.18 -9.75
CA PRO A 173 -15.47 19.73 -11.10
C PRO A 173 -13.94 19.56 -11.27
N LEU A 174 -13.51 18.38 -11.75
CA LEU A 174 -12.09 18.04 -11.90
C LEU A 174 -11.36 18.96 -12.90
N ASP A 175 -12.10 19.57 -13.82
CA ASP A 175 -11.59 20.57 -14.76
C ASP A 175 -10.95 21.79 -14.10
N HIS A 176 -11.35 22.12 -12.87
CA HIS A 176 -10.72 23.20 -12.11
C HIS A 176 -9.38 22.80 -11.49
N HIS A 177 -9.01 21.53 -11.58
CA HIS A 177 -7.85 20.94 -10.91
C HIS A 177 -6.93 20.16 -11.87
N LEU A 178 -7.04 20.39 -13.19
CA LEU A 178 -6.28 19.64 -14.21
C LEU A 178 -4.77 19.67 -13.99
N THR A 179 -4.21 20.82 -13.63
CA THR A 179 -2.77 20.95 -13.34
C THR A 179 -2.36 20.08 -12.14
N THR A 180 -3.17 20.09 -11.08
CA THR A 180 -2.93 19.28 -9.89
C THR A 180 -3.04 17.78 -10.19
N LEU A 181 -4.07 17.39 -10.94
CA LEU A 181 -4.26 16.01 -11.38
C LEU A 181 -3.09 15.56 -12.26
N GLU A 182 -2.70 16.35 -13.25
CA GLU A 182 -1.56 16.05 -14.11
C GLU A 182 -0.26 15.91 -13.31
N ASN A 183 0.01 16.84 -12.37
CA ASN A 183 1.18 16.74 -11.51
C ASN A 183 1.19 15.45 -10.68
N ALA A 184 0.04 15.02 -10.15
CA ALA A 184 -0.07 13.77 -9.42
C ALA A 184 0.16 12.55 -10.32
N LEU A 185 -0.45 12.52 -11.51
CA LEU A 185 -0.28 11.44 -12.48
C LEU A 185 1.18 11.36 -12.97
N ALA A 186 1.76 12.49 -13.35
CA ALA A 186 3.16 12.60 -13.78
C ALA A 186 4.11 12.12 -12.69
N SER A 187 3.89 12.57 -11.45
CA SER A 187 4.76 12.24 -10.32
C SER A 187 4.72 10.74 -9.99
N LEU A 188 3.54 10.13 -10.01
CA LEU A 188 3.37 8.74 -9.59
C LEU A 188 3.63 7.77 -10.75
N LEU A 189 2.89 7.91 -11.85
CA LEU A 189 3.02 7.03 -13.01
C LEU A 189 4.31 7.28 -13.79
N GLY A 190 4.76 8.54 -13.90
CA GLY A 190 6.01 8.88 -14.59
C GLY A 190 7.24 8.26 -13.94
N GLN A 191 7.26 8.15 -12.61
CA GLN A 191 8.36 7.52 -11.85
C GLN A 191 8.20 6.00 -11.66
N GLY A 192 7.35 5.36 -12.46
CA GLY A 192 7.21 3.90 -12.45
C GLY A 192 6.33 3.33 -11.33
N ASN A 193 5.75 4.19 -10.49
CA ASN A 193 4.81 3.75 -9.48
C ASN A 193 3.41 3.54 -10.07
N ALA A 194 2.64 2.64 -9.48
CA ALA A 194 1.24 2.43 -9.84
C ALA A 194 0.39 2.56 -8.56
N PRO A 195 0.01 3.79 -8.19
CA PRO A 195 -0.60 4.08 -6.90
C PRO A 195 -2.09 3.66 -6.86
N THR A 196 -2.66 3.61 -5.66
CA THR A 196 -4.11 3.48 -5.48
C THR A 196 -4.74 4.87 -5.50
N TYR A 197 -5.56 5.14 -6.52
CA TYR A 197 -6.35 6.36 -6.59
C TYR A 197 -7.70 6.15 -5.90
N ARG A 198 -8.02 6.99 -4.92
CA ARG A 198 -9.15 6.77 -4.00
C ARG A 198 -10.14 7.92 -4.05
N GLY A 199 -11.37 7.62 -4.42
CA GLY A 199 -12.46 8.59 -4.37
C GLY A 199 -13.66 8.16 -5.22
N PRO A 200 -14.72 8.97 -5.22
CA PRO A 200 -15.98 8.61 -5.86
C PRO A 200 -15.91 8.66 -7.39
N GLU A 201 -15.02 9.49 -7.96
CA GLU A 201 -14.91 9.70 -9.39
C GLU A 201 -13.46 9.94 -9.84
N MET A 202 -13.18 9.58 -11.09
CA MET A 202 -11.85 9.70 -11.71
C MET A 202 -11.81 10.79 -12.79
N PHE A 203 -12.96 11.08 -13.41
CA PHE A 203 -13.13 12.11 -14.44
C PHE A 203 -14.60 12.55 -14.46
N ASP A 204 -14.85 13.79 -14.84
CA ASP A 204 -16.22 14.29 -15.02
C ASP A 204 -16.78 13.80 -16.37
N ASP A 205 -18.02 13.30 -16.41
CA ASP A 205 -18.67 12.96 -17.69
C ASP A 205 -18.91 14.20 -18.57
N ALA A 206 -19.13 15.35 -17.93
CA ALA A 206 -19.37 16.62 -18.60
C ALA A 206 -18.12 17.23 -19.25
N SER A 207 -16.91 16.74 -18.90
CA SER A 207 -15.66 17.24 -19.50
C SER A 207 -14.64 16.14 -19.79
N PRO A 208 -14.13 16.07 -21.03
CA PRO A 208 -13.17 15.06 -21.43
C PRO A 208 -11.73 15.33 -20.93
N GLN A 209 -11.43 16.47 -20.30
CA GLN A 209 -10.05 16.88 -19.99
C GLN A 209 -9.37 15.95 -18.98
N ALA A 210 -10.01 15.70 -17.83
CA ALA A 210 -9.46 14.80 -16.81
C ALA A 210 -9.23 13.39 -17.39
N LYS A 211 -10.19 12.87 -18.17
CA LYS A 211 -10.05 11.58 -18.85
C LYS A 211 -8.90 11.54 -19.85
N ARG A 212 -8.59 12.66 -20.52
CA ARG A 212 -7.42 12.76 -21.40
C ARG A 212 -6.11 12.66 -20.63
N LEU A 213 -6.00 13.32 -19.47
CA LEU A 213 -4.81 13.21 -18.61
C LEU A 213 -4.60 11.76 -18.14
N TRP A 214 -5.67 11.09 -17.68
CA TRP A 214 -5.63 9.67 -17.35
C TRP A 214 -5.15 8.82 -18.51
N THR A 215 -5.72 9.03 -19.70
CA THR A 215 -5.36 8.27 -20.90
C THR A 215 -3.89 8.48 -21.26
N LEU A 216 -3.42 9.73 -21.22
CA LEU A 216 -2.04 10.10 -21.51
C LEU A 216 -1.06 9.42 -20.56
N TRP A 217 -1.23 9.59 -19.25
CA TRP A 217 -0.27 9.09 -18.26
C TRP A 217 -0.32 7.58 -18.10
N VAL A 218 -1.49 6.94 -18.26
CA VAL A 218 -1.59 5.48 -18.30
C VAL A 218 -0.94 4.91 -19.56
N ALA A 219 -1.11 5.55 -20.72
CA ALA A 219 -0.44 5.13 -21.95
C ALA A 219 1.07 5.30 -21.85
N HIS A 220 1.53 6.43 -21.28
CA HIS A 220 2.93 6.69 -20.98
C HIS A 220 3.52 5.59 -20.09
N TYR A 221 2.89 5.32 -18.94
CA TYR A 221 3.33 4.27 -18.01
C TYR A 221 3.39 2.91 -18.70
N LYS A 222 2.35 2.52 -19.46
CA LYS A 222 2.34 1.23 -20.17
C LYS A 222 3.46 1.13 -21.20
N ARG A 223 3.72 2.20 -21.96
CA ARG A 223 4.76 2.23 -22.98
C ARG A 223 6.16 2.11 -22.38
N TYR A 224 6.43 2.84 -21.31
CA TYR A 224 7.75 2.92 -20.69
C TYR A 224 7.90 2.01 -19.47
N ARG A 225 6.90 1.19 -19.15
CA ARG A 225 6.91 0.29 -17.99
C ARG A 225 8.22 -0.49 -17.86
N PRO A 226 8.79 -1.10 -18.92
CA PRO A 226 10.03 -1.87 -18.79
C PRO A 226 11.17 -1.06 -18.16
N ILE A 227 11.38 0.19 -18.59
CA ILE A 227 12.41 1.05 -18.00
C ILE A 227 11.96 1.66 -16.67
N LEU A 228 10.70 2.08 -16.55
CA LEU A 228 10.20 2.72 -15.33
C LEU A 228 10.15 1.77 -14.12
N SER A 229 10.07 0.45 -14.37
CA SER A 229 10.19 -0.59 -13.34
C SER A 229 11.62 -1.13 -13.17
N SER A 230 12.61 -0.55 -13.84
CA SER A 230 14.02 -0.95 -13.71
C SER A 230 14.74 -0.15 -12.61
N ASP A 231 16.04 -0.41 -12.45
CA ASP A 231 16.89 0.22 -11.45
C ASP A 231 16.86 1.76 -11.55
N VAL A 232 16.99 2.41 -10.40
CA VAL A 232 16.96 3.88 -10.29
C VAL A 232 18.32 4.38 -9.80
N ILE A 233 18.85 5.37 -10.51
CA ILE A 233 19.98 6.19 -10.08
C ILE A 233 19.42 7.48 -9.49
N HIS A 234 19.61 7.63 -8.18
CA HIS A 234 19.22 8.79 -7.39
C HIS A 234 20.15 9.99 -7.67
N ILE A 235 19.63 11.04 -8.34
CA ILE A 235 20.42 12.22 -8.72
C ILE A 235 20.20 13.37 -7.73
N SER A 236 18.94 13.81 -7.58
CA SER A 236 18.59 14.91 -6.69
C SER A 236 17.26 14.63 -6.00
N ARG A 237 17.33 14.51 -4.67
CA ARG A 237 16.19 14.20 -3.83
C ARG A 237 15.14 15.31 -3.90
N PRO A 238 13.84 14.99 -3.99
CA PRO A 238 12.79 15.98 -3.92
C PRO A 238 12.84 16.82 -2.64
N THR A 239 12.84 18.15 -2.79
CA THR A 239 12.86 19.17 -1.72
C THR A 239 11.91 20.34 -1.96
N GLY A 240 11.38 20.50 -3.18
CA GLY A 240 10.49 21.58 -3.60
C GLY A 240 11.21 22.89 -3.88
N ARG A 241 12.55 22.90 -3.87
CA ARG A 241 13.38 24.12 -3.90
C ARG A 241 14.36 24.20 -5.08
N GLY A 242 14.40 23.18 -5.94
CA GLY A 242 15.39 23.10 -7.02
C GLY A 242 15.10 21.99 -8.01
N ILE A 243 16.11 21.61 -8.77
CA ILE A 243 16.03 20.47 -9.68
C ILE A 243 15.95 19.18 -8.86
N GLU A 244 15.00 18.34 -9.21
CA GLU A 244 14.73 17.05 -8.60
C GLU A 244 14.77 16.04 -9.73
N ALA A 245 15.52 14.97 -9.55
CA ALA A 245 15.80 14.08 -10.66
C ALA A 245 16.07 12.66 -10.18
N ALA A 246 15.49 11.71 -10.91
CA ALA A 246 15.79 10.29 -10.79
C ALA A 246 15.96 9.71 -12.20
N LEU A 247 17.01 8.92 -12.41
CA LEU A 247 17.29 8.30 -13.70
C LEU A 247 16.98 6.81 -13.61
N HIS A 248 15.96 6.35 -14.32
CA HIS A 248 15.72 4.93 -14.49
C HIS A 248 16.69 4.37 -15.52
N VAL A 249 17.30 3.23 -15.24
CA VAL A 249 18.26 2.57 -16.12
C VAL A 249 17.89 1.10 -16.29
N ASN A 250 17.87 0.63 -17.53
CA ASN A 250 17.62 -0.77 -17.85
C ASN A 250 18.82 -1.36 -18.58
N ALA A 251 19.73 -2.00 -17.82
CA ALA A 251 20.91 -2.64 -18.38
C ALA A 251 20.58 -3.85 -19.27
N SER A 252 19.36 -4.38 -19.19
CA SER A 252 18.88 -5.50 -20.01
C SER A 252 18.16 -5.04 -21.29
N ALA A 253 18.02 -3.72 -21.51
CA ALA A 253 17.40 -3.20 -22.71
C ALA A 253 18.21 -3.61 -23.95
N GLY A 254 17.54 -4.24 -24.92
CA GLY A 254 18.21 -4.83 -26.09
C GLY A 254 17.40 -4.76 -27.37
N ALA A 255 16.11 -4.43 -27.31
CA ALA A 255 15.29 -4.26 -28.49
C ALA A 255 15.50 -2.88 -29.13
N ALA A 256 15.38 -2.82 -30.46
CA ALA A 256 15.45 -1.54 -31.17
C ALA A 256 14.34 -0.60 -30.70
N GLY A 257 14.71 0.60 -30.24
CA GLY A 257 13.79 1.60 -29.71
C GLY A 257 13.42 1.44 -28.22
N GLU A 258 13.99 0.45 -27.53
CA GLU A 258 13.88 0.33 -26.08
C GLU A 258 14.85 1.32 -25.42
N PRO A 259 14.38 2.21 -24.53
CA PRO A 259 15.26 3.15 -23.85
C PRO A 259 16.13 2.40 -22.83
N VAL A 260 17.41 2.77 -22.78
CA VAL A 260 18.39 2.26 -21.79
C VAL A 260 18.44 3.15 -20.55
N ALA A 261 18.10 4.43 -20.70
CA ALA A 261 18.04 5.42 -19.64
C ALA A 261 16.83 6.35 -19.83
N PHE A 262 16.15 6.69 -18.73
CA PHE A 262 14.97 7.57 -18.72
C PHE A 262 15.06 8.52 -17.54
N LEU A 263 15.26 9.81 -17.82
CA LEU A 263 15.36 10.86 -16.80
C LEU A 263 13.96 11.36 -16.46
N ASN A 264 13.60 11.23 -15.17
CA ASN A 264 12.42 11.84 -14.56
C ASN A 264 12.83 13.05 -13.72
#